data_AF-A0A2V8GKE1-F1
#
_entry.id   AF-A0A2V8GKE1-F1
#
_cell.length_a   1.000
_cell.length_b   1.000
_cell.length_c   1.000
_cell.angle_alpha   90.00
_cell.angle_beta   90.00
_cell.angle_gamma   90.00
#
_symmetry.space_group_name_H-M   'P 1'
#
loop_
_entity.id
_entity.type
_entity.pdbx_description
1 polymer ?
#
loop_
_entity_poly.entity_id
_entity_poly.type
_entity_poly.pdbx_seq_one_letter_code
_entity_poly.pdbx_strand_id
1 'polypeptide(L)'
;MSIDAVHDEIFLATPDQTILTFNRLDNGNVAPKRVLGGNDTELSLGEQSMGGGNVPCLRIDPIHNLLLVPVSGRRGGGKILVFDRTASGNTRPKASIRGPVGMGNQFEVYAPKLRLVTHTRGNIEIWNVPLNGESTERPVKIPAPLGRQSGDIGIVLDPLHKEVIIATAAGNTVMTFSVPEVFD
;
A
#
# COMPACT_ATOMS: atom_id res chain seq x y z
N MET A 1 2.77 -3.82 -8.14
CA MET A 1 1.51 -4.26 -8.79
C MET A 1 0.53 -4.70 -7.71
N SER A 2 -0.77 -4.58 -7.95
CA SER A 2 -1.84 -5.11 -7.09
C SER A 2 -2.97 -5.71 -7.92
N ILE A 3 -3.74 -6.63 -7.34
CA ILE A 3 -4.88 -7.29 -7.97
C ILE A 3 -6.12 -6.96 -7.16
N ASP A 4 -7.16 -6.50 -7.87
CA ASP A 4 -8.52 -6.40 -7.35
C ASP A 4 -9.35 -7.57 -7.88
N ALA A 5 -9.48 -8.61 -7.06
CA ALA A 5 -10.24 -9.80 -7.41
C ALA A 5 -11.76 -9.57 -7.40
N VAL A 6 -12.25 -8.51 -6.76
CA VAL A 6 -13.70 -8.22 -6.68
C VAL A 6 -14.19 -7.60 -7.97
N HIS A 7 -13.38 -6.74 -8.60
CA HIS A 7 -13.74 -6.06 -9.84
C HIS A 7 -12.99 -6.56 -11.08
N ASP A 8 -12.23 -7.65 -10.95
CA ASP A 8 -11.42 -8.25 -12.02
C ASP A 8 -10.45 -7.25 -12.68
N GLU A 9 -9.72 -6.50 -11.86
CA GLU A 9 -8.76 -5.49 -12.34
C GLU A 9 -7.35 -5.69 -11.77
N ILE A 10 -6.35 -5.25 -12.54
CA ILE A 10 -4.93 -5.27 -12.17
C ILE A 10 -4.40 -3.84 -12.22
N PHE A 11 -3.68 -3.43 -11.17
CA PHE A 11 -3.09 -2.10 -11.04
C PHE A 11 -1.56 -2.18 -11.06
N LEU A 12 -0.93 -1.41 -11.94
CA LEU A 12 0.51 -1.40 -12.15
C LEU A 12 1.05 0.02 -12.09
N ALA A 13 1.97 0.28 -11.16
CA ALA A 13 2.76 1.50 -11.13
C ALA A 13 3.89 1.42 -12.17
N THR A 14 4.16 2.54 -12.87
CA THR A 14 5.19 2.63 -13.92
C THR A 14 6.29 3.62 -13.56
N PRO A 15 7.48 3.52 -14.20
CA PRO A 15 8.54 4.52 -14.10
C PRO A 15 8.10 5.94 -14.51
N ASP A 16 7.14 6.04 -15.42
CA ASP A 16 6.59 7.31 -15.94
C ASP A 16 5.67 8.03 -14.94
N GLN A 17 5.70 7.64 -13.67
CA GLN A 17 4.87 8.23 -12.61
C GLN A 17 3.37 8.05 -12.88
N THR A 18 3.00 6.91 -13.47
CA THR A 18 1.59 6.58 -13.74
C THR A 18 1.17 5.28 -13.07
N ILE A 19 -0.13 5.14 -12.88
CA ILE A 19 -0.78 3.87 -12.53
C ILE A 19 -1.63 3.44 -13.71
N LEU A 20 -1.28 2.30 -14.28
CA LEU A 20 -2.03 1.63 -15.33
C LEU A 20 -3.02 0.67 -14.68
N THR A 21 -4.24 0.63 -15.20
CA THR A 21 -5.24 -0.37 -14.83
C THR A 21 -5.58 -1.24 -16.04
N PHE A 22 -5.64 -2.55 -15.85
CA PHE A 22 -6.01 -3.53 -16.87
C PHE A 22 -7.17 -4.40 -16.37
N ASN A 23 -7.96 -5.00 -17.27
CA ASN A 23 -8.83 -6.08 -16.85
C ASN A 23 -7.96 -7.33 -16.59
N ARG A 24 -8.32 -8.12 -15.57
CA ARG A 24 -7.57 -9.30 -15.15
C ARG A 24 -7.61 -10.45 -16.16
N LEU A 25 -8.66 -10.49 -16.97
CA LEU A 25 -8.95 -11.59 -17.90
C LEU A 25 -8.59 -11.27 -19.36
N ASP A 26 -8.06 -10.07 -19.63
CA ASP A 26 -7.60 -9.72 -20.96
C ASP A 26 -6.38 -10.59 -21.34
N ASN A 27 -6.32 -11.02 -22.59
CA ASN A 27 -5.25 -11.91 -23.08
C ASN A 27 -4.26 -11.16 -23.98
N GLY A 28 -2.97 -11.32 -23.71
CA GLY A 28 -1.88 -10.76 -24.50
C GLY A 28 -1.55 -9.29 -24.17
N ASN A 29 -0.92 -8.61 -25.12
CA ASN A 29 -0.48 -7.22 -24.97
C ASN A 29 -1.65 -6.26 -25.28
N VAL A 30 -2.49 -6.00 -24.29
CA VAL A 30 -3.63 -5.09 -24.41
C VAL A 30 -3.30 -3.69 -23.90
N ALA A 31 -3.98 -2.69 -24.43
CA ALA A 31 -3.90 -1.33 -23.89
C ALA A 31 -4.51 -1.26 -22.47
N PRO A 32 -4.01 -0.38 -21.59
CA PRO A 32 -4.61 -0.20 -20.27
C PRO A 32 -6.04 0.33 -20.38
N LYS A 33 -6.94 -0.23 -19.56
CA LYS A 33 -8.31 0.25 -19.36
C LYS A 33 -8.34 1.69 -18.85
N ARG A 34 -7.39 2.05 -17.97
CA ARG A 34 -7.23 3.40 -17.41
C ARG A 34 -5.75 3.72 -17.19
N VAL A 35 -5.42 5.00 -17.33
CA VAL A 35 -4.12 5.58 -16.99
C VAL A 35 -4.36 6.71 -16.02
N LEU A 36 -3.81 6.62 -14.80
CA LEU A 36 -3.81 7.68 -13.80
C LEU A 36 -2.41 8.28 -13.73
N GLY A 37 -2.28 9.59 -13.96
CA GLY A 37 -1.00 10.29 -13.98
C GLY A 37 -1.13 11.78 -14.24
N GLY A 38 -0.04 12.52 -14.06
CA GLY A 38 -0.01 13.97 -14.22
C GLY A 38 0.20 14.72 -12.90
N ASN A 39 0.44 16.02 -12.99
CA ASN A 39 0.93 16.82 -11.86
C ASN A 39 -0.05 16.89 -10.68
N ASP A 40 -1.36 16.86 -10.93
CA ASP A 40 -2.37 16.96 -9.87
C ASP A 40 -2.57 15.64 -9.13
N THR A 41 -2.09 14.53 -9.67
CA THR A 41 -2.12 13.23 -8.98
C THR A 41 -1.16 13.16 -7.80
N GLU A 42 -0.15 14.05 -7.73
CA GLU A 42 0.91 14.02 -6.72
C GLU A 42 1.75 12.72 -6.73
N LEU A 43 1.67 11.90 -7.78
CA LEU A 43 2.43 10.65 -7.87
C LEU A 43 3.94 10.93 -7.87
N SER A 44 4.65 10.20 -7.00
CA SER A 44 6.11 10.21 -6.89
C SER A 44 6.58 8.79 -6.56
N LEU A 45 6.49 7.94 -7.57
CA LEU A 45 6.70 6.48 -7.60
C LEU A 45 8.17 6.09 -7.82
N GLY A 46 9.10 7.03 -7.59
CA GLY A 46 10.55 6.80 -7.62
C GLY A 46 11.13 6.59 -9.02
N GLU A 47 12.45 6.73 -9.13
CA GLU A 47 13.19 6.40 -10.35
C GLU A 47 13.46 4.89 -10.41
N GLN A 48 12.99 4.23 -11.47
CA GLN A 48 13.15 2.79 -11.70
C GLN A 48 14.41 2.49 -12.55
N SER A 49 15.49 3.27 -12.36
CA SER A 49 16.55 3.42 -13.35
C SER A 49 17.55 2.25 -13.45
N MET A 50 17.62 1.31 -12.51
CA MET A 50 18.59 0.21 -12.53
C MET A 50 18.09 -1.04 -11.81
N GLY A 51 17.47 -1.99 -12.54
CA GLY A 51 17.42 -3.44 -12.22
C GLY A 51 16.91 -3.92 -10.84
N GLY A 52 16.42 -3.01 -9.99
CA GLY A 52 15.97 -3.28 -8.62
C GLY A 52 15.12 -2.12 -8.09
N GLY A 53 14.35 -1.49 -9.00
CA GLY A 53 13.54 -0.32 -8.68
C GLY A 53 12.42 -0.66 -7.69
N ASN A 54 12.30 0.18 -6.66
CA ASN A 54 11.22 0.14 -5.67
C ASN A 54 9.87 0.30 -6.37
N VAL A 55 9.29 -0.77 -6.90
CA VAL A 55 7.91 -0.73 -7.39
C VAL A 55 7.02 -0.56 -6.16
N PRO A 56 6.25 0.54 -6.07
CA PRO A 56 5.42 0.79 -4.90
C PRO A 56 4.41 -0.35 -4.69
N CYS A 57 4.27 -0.75 -3.43
CA CYS A 57 3.29 -1.73 -2.98
C CYS A 57 1.88 -1.12 -2.99
N LEU A 58 1.27 -1.06 -4.19
CA LEU A 58 -0.13 -0.63 -4.32
C LEU A 58 -1.05 -1.56 -3.51
N ARG A 59 -2.10 -0.99 -2.90
CA ARG A 59 -3.17 -1.75 -2.25
C ARG A 59 -4.54 -1.23 -2.66
N ILE A 60 -5.50 -2.14 -2.74
CA ILE A 60 -6.87 -1.86 -3.12
C ILE A 60 -7.78 -2.16 -1.93
N ASP A 61 -8.70 -1.25 -1.65
CA ASP A 61 -9.86 -1.52 -0.80
C ASP A 61 -11.09 -1.63 -1.73
N PRO A 62 -11.54 -2.86 -2.05
CA PRO A 62 -12.68 -3.04 -2.93
C PRO A 62 -14.02 -2.72 -2.24
N ILE A 63 -14.10 -2.71 -0.91
CA ILE A 63 -15.32 -2.42 -0.15
C ILE A 63 -15.62 -0.92 -0.22
N HIS A 64 -14.59 -0.10 -0.03
CA HIS A 64 -14.69 1.36 -0.02
C HIS A 64 -14.32 2.01 -1.36
N ASN A 65 -14.04 1.20 -2.38
CA ASN A 65 -13.66 1.64 -3.72
C ASN A 65 -12.42 2.56 -3.69
N LEU A 66 -11.37 2.16 -2.95
CA LEU A 66 -10.14 2.95 -2.79
C LEU A 66 -8.92 2.28 -3.43
N LEU A 67 -8.01 3.12 -3.94
CA LEU A 67 -6.66 2.77 -4.34
C LEU A 67 -5.67 3.52 -3.43
N LEU A 68 -4.83 2.77 -2.72
CA LEU A 68 -3.80 3.30 -1.84
C LEU A 68 -2.43 3.18 -2.51
N VAL A 69 -1.77 4.32 -2.64
CA VAL A 69 -0.52 4.47 -3.40
C VAL A 69 0.56 5.03 -2.49
N PRO A 70 1.59 4.25 -2.13
CA PRO A 70 2.75 4.80 -1.44
C PRO A 70 3.57 5.64 -2.41
N VAL A 71 3.91 6.86 -1.98
CA VAL A 71 4.77 7.78 -2.72
C VAL A 71 5.90 8.28 -1.84
N SER A 72 7.04 8.57 -2.48
CA SER A 72 8.12 9.32 -1.85
C SER A 72 7.70 10.77 -1.60
N GLY A 73 8.02 11.32 -0.43
CA GLY A 73 7.83 12.75 -0.17
C GLY A 73 9.10 13.57 -0.44
N ARG A 74 8.91 14.86 -0.75
CA ARG A 74 9.96 15.81 -1.18
C ARG A 74 11.09 16.06 -0.16
N ARG A 75 11.04 15.53 1.06
CA ARG A 75 12.04 15.75 2.14
C ARG A 75 12.33 14.49 2.97
N GLY A 76 12.35 13.31 2.34
CA GLY A 76 12.80 12.08 3.00
C GLY A 76 11.76 11.38 3.90
N GLY A 77 10.47 11.74 3.79
CA GLY A 77 9.37 11.01 4.43
C GLY A 77 8.37 10.54 3.38
N GLY A 78 7.78 9.36 3.55
CA GLY A 78 6.77 8.82 2.61
C GLY A 78 5.34 9.21 2.98
N LYS A 79 4.45 9.11 1.99
CA LYS A 79 3.02 9.41 2.11
C LYS A 79 2.23 8.29 1.43
N ILE A 80 1.05 7.98 1.95
CA ILE A 80 0.05 7.23 1.19
C ILE A 80 -0.90 8.24 0.56
N LEU A 81 -1.07 8.16 -0.75
CA LEU A 81 -2.15 8.81 -1.46
C LEU A 81 -3.34 7.86 -1.55
N VAL A 82 -4.54 8.37 -1.31
CA VAL A 82 -5.79 7.62 -1.41
C VAL A 82 -6.59 8.20 -2.57
N PHE A 83 -6.85 7.38 -3.57
CA PHE A 83 -7.68 7.71 -4.72
C PHE A 83 -8.97 6.90 -4.69
N ASP A 84 -9.96 7.33 -5.44
CA ASP A 84 -10.99 6.40 -5.90
C ASP A 84 -10.31 5.31 -6.73
N ARG A 85 -10.72 4.06 -6.53
CA ARG A 85 -10.19 2.89 -7.24
C ARG A 85 -10.31 3.02 -8.77
N THR A 86 -11.31 3.76 -9.23
CA THR A 86 -11.56 3.99 -10.67
C THR A 86 -10.91 5.27 -11.20
N ALA A 87 -10.05 5.95 -10.42
CA ALA A 87 -9.41 7.18 -10.85
C ALA A 87 -8.61 7.00 -12.16
N SER A 88 -8.64 8.04 -13.00
CA SER A 88 -7.97 8.09 -14.30
C SER A 88 -7.61 9.52 -14.68
N GLY A 89 -6.77 9.70 -15.70
CA GLY A 89 -6.26 11.00 -16.11
C GLY A 89 -5.47 11.67 -14.99
N ASN A 90 -5.58 12.99 -14.91
CA ASN A 90 -4.90 13.83 -13.91
C ASN A 90 -5.79 14.07 -12.67
N THR A 91 -6.37 13.01 -12.13
CA THR A 91 -7.29 13.09 -10.98
C THR A 91 -6.51 13.26 -9.67
N ARG A 92 -6.90 14.25 -8.85
CA ARG A 92 -6.29 14.50 -7.53
C ARG A 92 -6.58 13.35 -6.54
N PRO A 93 -5.66 13.04 -5.61
CA PRO A 93 -5.99 12.17 -4.49
C PRO A 93 -7.08 12.79 -3.63
N LYS A 94 -8.00 11.96 -3.13
CA LYS A 94 -9.09 12.42 -2.24
C LYS A 94 -8.63 12.58 -0.81
N ALA A 95 -7.68 11.72 -0.41
CA ALA A 95 -7.12 11.74 0.92
C ALA A 95 -5.64 11.36 0.90
N SER A 96 -4.99 11.53 2.04
CA SER A 96 -3.62 11.07 2.21
C SER A 96 -3.24 10.81 3.65
N ILE A 97 -2.23 9.99 3.87
CA ILE A 97 -1.70 9.65 5.20
C ILE A 97 -0.21 9.98 5.20
N ARG A 98 0.22 10.81 6.15
CA ARG A 98 1.64 11.16 6.32
C ARG A 98 2.33 10.15 7.24
N GLY A 99 3.41 9.53 6.78
CA GLY A 99 4.30 8.77 7.67
C GLY A 99 4.10 7.27 7.95
N PRO A 100 3.28 6.44 7.25
CA PRO A 100 3.27 4.99 7.49
C PRO A 100 4.36 4.20 6.74
N VAL A 101 4.73 4.65 5.54
CA VAL A 101 5.51 3.83 4.60
C VAL A 101 6.46 4.67 3.76
N GLY A 102 7.71 4.24 3.71
CA GLY A 102 8.62 4.58 2.60
C GLY A 102 8.39 3.63 1.43
N MET A 103 8.94 3.94 0.26
CA MET A 103 8.74 3.18 -0.98
C MET A 103 9.18 1.69 -0.96
N GLY A 104 9.86 1.23 0.09
CA GLY A 104 10.23 -0.18 0.28
C GLY A 104 9.34 -0.96 1.27
N ASN A 105 8.66 -0.28 2.21
CA ASN A 105 7.88 -0.97 3.23
C ASN A 105 6.59 -1.56 2.64
N GLN A 106 6.39 -2.86 2.80
CA GLN A 106 5.11 -3.49 2.49
C GLN A 106 4.08 -3.17 3.58
N PHE A 107 2.83 -2.97 3.17
CA PHE A 107 1.69 -2.81 4.06
C PHE A 107 0.52 -3.61 3.52
N GLU A 108 -0.47 -3.87 4.37
CA GLU A 108 -1.76 -4.44 3.99
C GLU A 108 -2.91 -3.51 4.37
N VAL A 109 -4.06 -3.72 3.73
CA VAL A 109 -5.29 -2.97 4.02
C VAL A 109 -6.35 -3.95 4.52
N TYR A 110 -6.80 -3.74 5.75
CA TYR A 110 -8.00 -4.41 6.25
C TYR A 110 -9.22 -3.54 5.91
N ALA A 111 -9.77 -3.81 4.73
CA ALA A 111 -10.86 -3.06 4.15
C ALA A 111 -12.07 -2.88 5.10
N PRO A 112 -12.60 -3.91 5.78
CA PRO A 112 -13.82 -3.79 6.59
C PRO A 112 -13.78 -2.71 7.70
N LYS A 113 -12.59 -2.29 8.13
CA LYS A 113 -12.39 -1.30 9.19
C LYS A 113 -11.64 -0.06 8.72
N LEU A 114 -11.38 0.10 7.42
CA LEU A 114 -10.54 1.19 6.87
C LEU A 114 -9.20 1.29 7.61
N ARG A 115 -8.51 0.15 7.77
CA ARG A 115 -7.20 0.10 8.42
C ARG A 115 -6.10 -0.20 7.42
N LEU A 116 -5.00 0.54 7.52
CA LEU A 116 -3.72 0.21 6.92
C LEU A 116 -2.83 -0.38 8.00
N VAL A 117 -2.24 -1.54 7.73
CA VAL A 117 -1.34 -2.25 8.65
C VAL A 117 0.03 -2.33 8.01
N THR A 118 1.02 -1.79 8.69
CA THR A 118 2.43 -1.83 8.29
C THR A 118 3.28 -2.24 9.48
N HIS A 119 4.58 -2.36 9.29
CA HIS A 119 5.49 -2.66 10.38
C HIS A 119 6.75 -1.80 10.31
N THR A 120 7.37 -1.68 11.48
CA THR A 120 8.68 -1.10 11.71
C THR A 120 9.50 -2.12 12.51
N ARG A 121 10.79 -1.86 12.70
CA ARG A 121 11.71 -2.72 13.44
C ARG A 121 11.19 -3.27 14.79
N GLY A 122 10.36 -2.50 15.50
CA GLY A 122 9.89 -2.85 16.84
C GLY A 122 8.38 -2.88 17.00
N ASN A 123 7.61 -2.56 15.97
CA ASN A 123 6.15 -2.44 16.11
C ASN A 123 5.43 -2.82 14.82
N ILE A 124 4.27 -3.44 14.99
CA ILE A 124 3.20 -3.39 14.01
C ILE A 124 2.50 -2.04 14.21
N GLU A 125 2.25 -1.33 13.12
CA GLU A 125 1.58 -0.03 13.13
C GLU A 125 0.25 -0.12 12.40
N ILE A 126 -0.81 0.28 13.08
CA ILE A 126 -2.18 0.28 12.58
C ILE A 126 -2.62 1.73 12.39
N TRP A 127 -2.96 2.06 11.15
CA TRP A 127 -3.33 3.41 10.71
C TRP A 127 -4.78 3.43 10.24
N ASN A 128 -5.46 4.54 10.50
CA ASN A 128 -6.78 4.81 9.93
C ASN A 128 -6.62 5.32 8.49
N VAL A 129 -7.40 4.76 7.57
CA VAL A 129 -7.47 5.22 6.18
C VAL A 129 -8.53 6.32 6.08
N PRO A 130 -8.15 7.58 5.85
CA PRO A 130 -9.11 8.66 5.67
C PRO A 130 -9.81 8.56 4.32
N LEU A 131 -11.09 8.94 4.28
CA LEU A 131 -11.86 9.03 3.03
C LEU A 131 -11.75 10.42 2.37
N ASN A 132 -11.26 11.42 3.10
CA ASN A 132 -10.97 12.76 2.61
C ASN A 132 -9.86 13.42 3.44
N GLY A 133 -9.17 14.41 2.86
CA GLY A 133 -8.19 15.24 3.56
C GLY A 133 -6.88 14.53 3.91
N GLU A 134 -6.02 15.19 4.68
CA GLU A 134 -4.75 14.61 5.16
C GLU A 134 -4.92 14.10 6.59
N SER A 135 -4.69 12.80 6.81
CA SER A 135 -4.55 12.23 8.14
C SER A 135 -3.16 12.52 8.69
N THR A 136 -3.13 13.09 9.89
CA THR A 136 -1.95 13.33 10.72
C THR A 136 -1.98 12.54 12.02
N GLU A 137 -2.98 11.65 12.16
CA GLU A 137 -3.13 10.80 13.33
C GLU A 137 -1.93 9.86 13.47
N ARG A 138 -1.52 9.61 14.72
CA ARG A 138 -0.47 8.63 15.00
C ARG A 138 -1.05 7.22 14.95
N PRO A 139 -0.29 6.23 14.48
CA PRO A 139 -0.76 4.87 14.46
C PRO A 139 -0.86 4.30 15.87
N VAL A 140 -1.75 3.32 16.04
CA VAL A 140 -1.64 2.38 17.15
C VAL A 140 -0.41 1.52 16.91
N LYS A 141 0.46 1.42 17.92
CA LYS A 141 1.70 0.63 17.85
C LYS A 141 1.58 -0.59 18.76
N ILE A 142 1.71 -1.77 18.18
CA ILE A 142 1.74 -3.04 18.89
C ILE A 142 3.20 -3.53 18.88
N PRO A 143 3.84 -3.75 20.05
CA PRO A 143 5.20 -4.23 20.11
C PRO A 143 5.40 -5.54 19.34
N ALA A 144 6.35 -5.54 18.41
CA ALA A 144 6.70 -6.70 17.59
C ALA A 144 8.22 -6.72 17.37
N PRO A 145 8.98 -7.61 18.04
CA PRO A 145 10.44 -7.60 18.00
C PRO A 145 10.98 -8.21 16.70
N LEU A 146 10.75 -7.56 15.56
CA LEU A 146 11.13 -8.07 14.22
C LEU A 146 12.65 -8.03 13.94
N GLY A 147 13.41 -7.25 14.71
CA GLY A 147 14.87 -7.20 14.59
C GLY A 147 15.39 -6.29 13.47
N ARG A 148 16.71 -6.36 13.19
CA ARG A 148 17.42 -5.36 12.34
C ARG A 148 17.07 -5.40 10.84
N GLN A 149 16.56 -6.51 10.31
CA GLN A 149 16.25 -6.66 8.87
C GLN A 149 14.74 -6.86 8.64
N SER A 150 13.94 -5.97 9.24
CA SER A 150 12.50 -5.94 9.00
C SER A 150 12.09 -4.97 7.89
N GLY A 151 13.02 -4.36 7.16
CA GLY A 151 12.69 -3.51 6.01
C GLY A 151 12.35 -4.36 4.80
N ASP A 152 11.31 -3.98 4.06
CA ASP A 152 10.93 -4.56 2.76
C ASP A 152 10.48 -6.04 2.77
N ILE A 153 10.00 -6.50 3.92
CA ILE A 153 9.52 -7.88 4.10
C ILE A 153 8.00 -8.00 4.00
N GLY A 154 7.55 -9.16 3.54
CA GLY A 154 6.15 -9.50 3.37
C GLY A 154 5.36 -9.45 4.66
N ILE A 155 4.18 -8.83 4.59
CA ILE A 155 3.15 -8.81 5.63
C ILE A 155 1.85 -9.33 5.02
N VAL A 156 1.14 -10.19 5.74
CA VAL A 156 -0.21 -10.64 5.38
C VAL A 156 -1.10 -10.62 6.62
N LEU A 157 -2.40 -10.48 6.39
CA LEU A 157 -3.42 -10.47 7.44
C LEU A 157 -4.19 -11.79 7.42
N ASP A 158 -4.46 -12.34 8.60
CA ASP A 158 -5.40 -13.43 8.79
C ASP A 158 -6.57 -12.96 9.68
N PRO A 159 -7.66 -12.48 9.06
CA PRO A 159 -8.83 -12.01 9.81
C PRO A 159 -9.55 -13.10 10.60
N LEU A 160 -9.44 -14.37 10.21
CA LEU A 160 -10.15 -15.47 10.86
C LEU A 160 -9.58 -15.73 12.25
N HIS A 161 -8.25 -15.74 12.36
CA HIS A 161 -7.54 -15.96 13.62
C HIS A 161 -7.13 -14.66 14.31
N LYS A 162 -7.44 -13.50 13.70
CA LYS A 162 -7.04 -12.16 14.16
C LYS A 162 -5.53 -12.01 14.27
N GLU A 163 -4.82 -12.42 13.22
CA GLU A 163 -3.36 -12.44 13.21
C GLU A 163 -2.76 -11.55 12.12
N VAL A 164 -1.55 -11.07 12.41
CA VAL A 164 -0.65 -10.43 11.45
C VAL A 164 0.57 -11.33 11.31
N ILE A 165 0.85 -11.73 10.07
CA ILE A 165 1.95 -12.65 9.76
C ILE A 165 2.99 -11.88 8.96
N ILE A 166 4.24 -11.93 9.42
CA ILE A 166 5.35 -11.17 8.87
C ILE A 166 6.51 -12.12 8.59
N ALA A 167 6.96 -12.19 7.34
CA ALA A 167 8.20 -12.88 7.00
C ALA A 167 9.39 -12.01 7.42
N THR A 168 10.49 -12.57 7.91
CA THR A 168 11.68 -11.77 8.24
C THR A 168 12.93 -12.33 7.58
N ALA A 169 13.68 -11.44 6.92
CA ALA A 169 15.00 -11.76 6.39
C ALA A 169 16.03 -11.93 7.52
N ALA A 170 15.76 -11.37 8.71
CA ALA A 170 16.56 -11.61 9.91
C ALA A 170 16.24 -13.02 10.45
N GLY A 171 16.92 -14.02 9.91
CA GLY A 171 16.85 -15.41 10.37
C GLY A 171 15.98 -16.34 9.53
N ASN A 172 15.46 -15.88 8.38
CA ASN A 172 14.62 -16.68 7.47
C ASN A 172 13.40 -17.30 8.17
N THR A 173 12.73 -16.52 9.03
CA THR A 173 11.58 -16.99 9.79
C THR A 173 10.30 -16.30 9.36
N VAL A 174 9.17 -16.92 9.72
CA VAL A 174 7.85 -16.28 9.68
C VAL A 174 7.42 -16.07 11.13
N MET A 175 7.03 -14.85 11.45
CA MET A 175 6.53 -14.48 12.76
C MET A 175 5.04 -14.19 12.67
N THR A 176 4.26 -14.84 13.53
CA THR A 176 2.82 -14.64 13.65
C THR A 176 2.53 -13.91 14.94
N PHE A 177 1.72 -12.86 14.86
CA PHE A 177 1.29 -12.06 16.01
C PHE A 177 -0.22 -12.07 16.09
N SER A 178 -0.77 -12.33 17.27
CA SER A 178 -2.19 -12.06 17.53
C SER A 178 -2.38 -10.55 17.70
N VAL A 179 -3.17 -9.95 16.82
CA VAL A 179 -3.41 -8.50 16.76
C VAL A 179 -4.91 -8.21 16.54
N PRO A 180 -5.78 -8.52 17.52
CA PRO A 180 -7.22 -8.28 17.40
C PRO A 180 -7.59 -6.83 17.09
N GLU A 181 -6.76 -5.86 17.48
CA GLU A 181 -6.95 -4.42 17.26
C GLU A 181 -7.05 -4.01 15.79
N VAL A 182 -6.52 -4.84 14.87
CA VAL A 182 -6.72 -4.64 13.43
C VAL A 182 -8.16 -4.94 13.01
N PHE A 183 -8.76 -5.96 13.62
CA PHE A 183 -9.96 -6.64 13.11
C PHE A 183 -11.25 -6.24 13.84
N ASP A 184 -11.15 -5.81 15.10
CA ASP A 184 -12.27 -5.53 16.01
C ASP A 184 -12.96 -4.17 15.82
#